data_AF-A0A5B6U4J4-F1
#
_entry.id   AF-A0A5B6U4J4-F1
#
_cell.length_a   1.000
_cell.length_b   1.000
_cell.length_c   1.000
_cell.angle_alpha   90.00
_cell.angle_beta   90.00
_cell.angle_gamma   90.00
#
_symmetry.space_group_name_H-M   'P 1'
#
loop_
_entity.id
_entity.type
_entity.pdbx_description
1 polymer ?
#
loop_
_entity_poly.entity_id
_entity_poly.type
_entity_poly.pdbx_seq_one_letter_code
_entity_poly.pdbx_strand_id
1 'polypeptide(L)'
;MNAIPFGDILLQLKRIADALESGRGSAPGVSAAVPTNPYASADLPAGYNTVLGYLAEVNPEALDLMGDPIADTQRDGYWLTHQASRKDIQIVTVEAPAPLKAVGIDTVNAYPIELLRKRLGD
;
A
#
# COMPACT_ATOMS: atom_id res chain seq x y z
N MET A 1 40.07 14.83 -23.14
CA MET A 1 39.17 14.96 -21.97
C MET A 1 38.33 16.21 -22.18
N ASN A 2 37.09 16.07 -22.66
CA ASN A 2 36.20 17.23 -22.86
C ASN A 2 35.40 17.46 -21.58
N ALA A 3 35.72 18.52 -20.87
CA ALA A 3 34.92 19.00 -19.74
C ALA A 3 33.67 19.69 -20.30
N ILE A 4 32.49 19.23 -19.88
CA ILE A 4 31.22 19.89 -20.23
C ILE A 4 31.19 21.23 -19.48
N PRO A 5 31.02 22.38 -20.17
CA PRO A 5 31.01 23.67 -19.51
C PRO A 5 29.76 23.81 -18.64
N PHE A 6 29.95 24.33 -17.43
CA PHE A 6 28.92 24.38 -16.36
C PHE A 6 27.61 25.07 -16.78
N GLY A 7 27.65 25.94 -17.79
CA GLY A 7 26.46 26.60 -18.35
C GLY A 7 25.51 25.65 -19.08
N ASP A 8 26.02 24.61 -19.74
CA ASP A 8 25.18 23.63 -20.44
C ASP A 8 24.43 22.71 -19.46
N ILE A 9 25.03 22.44 -18.30
CA ILE A 9 24.41 21.64 -17.22
C ILE A 9 23.18 22.38 -16.67
N LEU A 10 23.30 23.68 -16.43
CA LEU A 10 22.18 24.48 -15.92
C LEU A 10 21.05 24.61 -16.93
N LEU A 11 21.37 24.67 -18.22
CA LEU A 11 20.37 24.71 -19.29
C LEU A 11 19.64 23.36 -19.42
N GLN A 12 20.33 22.24 -19.25
CA GLN A 12 19.70 20.92 -19.22
C GLN A 12 18.80 20.74 -17.99
N LEU A 13 19.25 21.15 -16.81
CA LEU A 13 18.45 21.06 -15.58
C LEU A 13 17.17 21.88 -15.68
N LYS A 14 17.24 23.09 -16.27
CA LYS A 14 16.06 23.93 -16.46
C LYS A 14 15.05 23.31 -17.45
N ARG A 15 15.53 22.67 -18.53
CA ARG A 15 14.65 21.95 -19.48
C ARG A 15 13.97 20.74 -18.85
N ILE A 16 14.65 20.03 -17.95
CA ILE A 16 14.07 18.90 -17.21
C ILE A 16 12.98 19.39 -16.25
N ALA A 17 13.23 20.49 -15.53
CA ALA A 17 12.23 21.09 -14.64
C ALA A 17 10.97 21.55 -15.41
N ASP A 18 11.14 22.22 -16.54
CA ASP A 18 10.02 22.71 -17.37
C ASP A 18 9.18 21.56 -17.98
N ALA A 19 9.85 20.45 -18.35
CA ALA A 19 9.18 19.24 -18.84
C ALA A 19 8.40 18.49 -17.74
N LEU A 20 8.90 18.52 -16.50
CA LEU A 20 8.20 17.96 -15.33
C LEU A 20 6.96 18.78 -14.95
N GLU A 21 7.02 20.10 -15.06
CA GLU A 21 5.86 20.97 -14.76
C GLU A 21 4.80 20.93 -15.87
N SER A 22 5.21 20.84 -17.15
CA SER A 22 4.30 20.72 -18.29
C SER A 22 3.66 19.34 -18.46
N GLY A 23 4.14 18.32 -17.72
CA GLY A 23 3.63 16.94 -17.75
C GLY A 23 2.38 16.67 -16.91
N ARG A 24 1.79 17.68 -16.25
CA ARG A 24 0.51 17.56 -15.50
C ARG A 24 -0.74 17.61 -16.40
N GLY A 25 -0.65 17.05 -17.59
CA GLY A 25 -1.80 16.79 -18.45
C GLY A 25 -2.30 15.37 -18.23
N SER A 26 -3.45 15.23 -17.56
CA SER A 26 -4.18 13.97 -17.45
C SER A 26 -4.41 13.36 -18.84
N ALA A 27 -3.63 12.34 -19.18
CA ALA A 27 -3.93 11.41 -20.24
C ALA A 27 -4.94 10.37 -19.70
N PRO A 28 -6.08 10.14 -20.37
CA PRO A 28 -6.94 9.03 -20.00
C PRO A 28 -6.23 7.73 -20.41
N GLY A 29 -5.80 6.94 -19.43
CA GLY A 29 -5.25 5.59 -19.65
C GLY A 29 -3.82 5.32 -19.17
N VAL A 30 -3.21 6.20 -18.37
CA VAL A 30 -1.92 5.87 -17.73
C VAL A 30 -2.17 5.37 -16.31
N SER A 31 -2.17 4.04 -16.16
CA SER A 31 -2.00 3.39 -14.87
C SER A 31 -0.75 3.96 -14.21
N ALA A 32 -0.93 4.68 -13.11
CA ALA A 32 0.16 4.99 -12.21
C ALA A 32 0.93 3.69 -11.94
N ALA A 33 2.26 3.75 -11.95
CA ALA A 33 3.05 2.68 -11.36
C ALA A 33 2.70 2.65 -9.87
N VAL A 34 1.63 1.91 -9.55
CA VAL A 34 1.20 1.62 -8.19
C VAL A 34 2.39 0.90 -7.57
N PRO A 35 2.93 1.33 -6.41
CA PRO A 35 3.87 0.49 -5.69
C PRO A 35 3.21 -0.90 -5.61
N THR A 36 3.88 -1.90 -6.16
CA THR A 36 3.40 -3.28 -6.29
C THR A 36 3.21 -3.84 -4.89
N ASN A 37 2.12 -3.47 -4.22
CA ASN A 37 1.66 -4.07 -3.00
C ASN A 37 0.85 -5.29 -3.43
N PRO A 38 1.43 -6.51 -3.41
CA PRO A 38 0.71 -7.70 -3.83
C PRO A 38 -0.49 -8.00 -2.91
N TYR A 39 -0.56 -7.38 -1.72
CA TYR A 39 -1.62 -7.54 -0.74
C TYR A 39 -2.67 -6.43 -0.77
N ALA A 40 -2.62 -5.51 -1.74
CA ALA A 40 -3.65 -4.50 -1.92
C ALA A 40 -4.99 -5.14 -2.34
N SER A 41 -6.05 -4.83 -1.60
CA SER A 41 -7.42 -5.27 -1.90
C SER A 41 -8.13 -4.22 -2.75
N ALA A 42 -8.84 -4.62 -3.80
CA ALA A 42 -9.38 -3.71 -4.81
C ALA A 42 -10.51 -2.80 -4.30
N ASP A 43 -11.34 -3.30 -3.38
CA ASP A 43 -12.57 -2.62 -2.91
C ASP A 43 -12.44 -2.13 -1.46
N LEU A 44 -11.36 -1.40 -1.14
CA LEU A 44 -11.16 -0.84 0.20
C LEU A 44 -11.88 0.50 0.39
N PRO A 45 -12.76 0.62 1.41
CA PRO A 45 -13.33 1.91 1.80
C PRO A 45 -12.25 2.89 2.27
N ALA A 46 -12.49 4.20 2.06
CA ALA A 46 -11.59 5.22 2.56
C ALA A 46 -11.45 5.14 4.10
N GLY A 47 -10.20 5.16 4.59
CA GLY A 47 -9.90 5.04 6.01
C GLY A 47 -9.84 3.59 6.54
N TYR A 48 -9.97 2.60 5.66
CA TYR A 48 -9.84 1.18 5.99
C TYR A 48 -8.68 0.54 5.23
N ASN A 49 -8.08 -0.48 5.83
CA ASN A 49 -7.12 -1.34 5.15
C ASN A 49 -7.22 -2.78 5.70
N THR A 50 -6.61 -3.74 5.02
CA THR A 50 -6.44 -5.10 5.55
C THR A 50 -5.13 -5.18 6.35
N VAL A 51 -4.94 -6.25 7.11
CA VAL A 51 -3.70 -6.43 7.91
C VAL A 51 -2.47 -6.46 7.00
N LEU A 52 -2.52 -7.30 5.96
CA LEU A 52 -1.42 -7.45 5.00
C LEU A 52 -1.28 -6.23 4.09
N GLY A 53 -2.41 -5.62 3.68
CA GLY A 53 -2.41 -4.39 2.90
C GLY A 53 -1.73 -3.24 3.66
N TYR A 54 -2.06 -3.06 4.94
CA TYR A 54 -1.44 -2.07 5.80
C TYR A 54 0.05 -2.37 6.04
N LEU A 55 0.42 -3.60 6.37
CA LEU A 55 1.82 -3.99 6.55
C LEU A 55 2.64 -3.73 5.30
N ALA A 56 2.13 -4.07 4.12
CA ALA A 56 2.83 -3.79 2.87
C ALA A 56 3.02 -2.30 2.57
N GLU A 57 2.18 -1.42 3.15
CA GLU A 57 2.31 0.03 3.02
C GLU A 57 3.30 0.61 4.03
N VAL A 58 3.21 0.22 5.31
CA VAL A 58 4.00 0.84 6.39
C VAL A 58 5.32 0.13 6.65
N ASN A 59 5.34 -1.20 6.52
CA ASN A 59 6.50 -2.02 6.84
C ASN A 59 6.59 -3.24 5.91
N PRO A 60 6.94 -3.03 4.63
CA PRO A 60 7.06 -4.12 3.67
C PRO A 60 8.17 -5.13 4.05
N GLU A 61 9.22 -4.69 4.75
CA GLU A 61 10.32 -5.57 5.17
C GLU A 61 9.87 -6.61 6.22
N ALA A 62 8.80 -6.31 6.97
CA ALA A 62 8.19 -7.28 7.87
C ALA A 62 7.59 -8.47 7.10
N LEU A 63 7.06 -8.25 5.89
CA LEU A 63 6.50 -9.33 5.06
C LEU A 63 7.58 -10.25 4.51
N ASP A 64 8.77 -9.72 4.23
CA ASP A 64 9.92 -10.53 3.77
C ASP A 64 10.49 -11.41 4.89
N LEU A 65 10.29 -11.02 6.15
CA LEU A 65 10.70 -11.78 7.34
C LEU A 65 9.67 -12.84 7.76
N MET A 66 8.43 -12.74 7.28
CA MET A 66 7.38 -13.71 7.57
C MET A 66 7.59 -14.98 6.75
N GLY A 67 7.47 -16.14 7.40
CA GLY A 67 7.54 -17.43 6.72
C GLY A 67 6.23 -17.75 6.01
N ASP A 68 5.12 -17.47 6.67
CA ASP A 68 3.78 -17.55 6.12
C ASP A 68 2.99 -16.30 6.57
N PRO A 69 2.93 -15.25 5.72
CA PRO A 69 2.26 -14.01 6.06
C PRO A 69 0.79 -14.19 6.48
N ILE A 70 0.12 -15.24 5.98
CA ILE A 70 -1.27 -15.51 6.33
C ILE A 70 -1.33 -16.04 7.75
N ALA A 71 -0.56 -17.09 8.06
CA ALA A 71 -0.53 -17.69 9.40
C ALA A 71 0.02 -16.70 10.44
N ASP A 72 1.08 -15.97 10.11
CA ASP A 72 1.78 -15.05 11.02
C ASP A 72 0.90 -13.86 11.39
N THR A 73 -0.01 -13.42 10.51
CA THR A 73 -0.92 -12.29 10.77
C THR A 73 -2.30 -12.68 11.30
N GLN A 74 -2.62 -13.99 11.45
CA GLN A 74 -3.91 -14.44 12.01
C GLN A 74 -4.15 -13.90 13.42
N ARG A 75 -3.10 -13.83 14.25
CA ARG A 75 -3.18 -13.32 15.62
C ARG A 75 -3.56 -11.84 15.63
N ASP A 76 -3.04 -11.07 14.68
CA ASP A 76 -3.35 -9.66 14.53
C ASP A 76 -4.79 -9.47 14.05
N GLY A 77 -5.23 -10.24 13.05
CA GLY A 77 -6.62 -10.25 12.59
C GLY A 77 -7.61 -10.58 13.72
N TYR A 78 -7.30 -11.59 14.55
CA TYR A 78 -8.13 -11.95 15.70
C TYR A 78 -8.20 -10.81 16.73
N TRP A 79 -7.06 -10.21 17.07
CA TRP A 79 -7.02 -9.08 18.00
C TRP A 79 -7.83 -7.89 17.47
N LEU A 80 -7.68 -7.54 16.19
CA LEU A 80 -8.37 -6.43 15.55
C LEU A 80 -9.89 -6.66 15.56
N THR A 81 -10.34 -7.86 15.19
CA THR A 81 -11.76 -8.23 15.22
C THR A 81 -12.33 -8.09 16.63
N HIS A 82 -11.60 -8.60 17.62
CA HIS A 82 -12.03 -8.58 19.01
C HIS A 82 -12.06 -7.15 19.59
N GLN A 83 -11.09 -6.30 19.22
CA GLN A 83 -11.07 -4.90 19.63
C GLN A 83 -12.16 -4.07 18.95
N ALA A 84 -12.40 -4.31 17.67
CA ALA A 84 -13.46 -3.64 16.93
C ALA A 84 -14.84 -3.98 17.53
N SER A 85 -15.08 -5.26 17.81
CA SER A 85 -16.31 -5.72 18.47
C SER A 85 -16.52 -5.09 19.86
N ARG A 86 -15.46 -4.99 20.67
CA ARG A 86 -15.55 -4.37 22.01
C ARG A 86 -15.83 -2.87 21.99
N LYS A 87 -15.54 -2.20 20.87
CA LYS A 87 -15.64 -0.74 20.72
C LYS A 87 -16.79 -0.32 19.81
N ASP A 88 -17.62 -1.26 19.38
CA ASP A 88 -18.69 -1.03 18.40
C ASP A 88 -18.17 -0.40 17.09
N ILE A 89 -16.95 -0.79 16.69
CA ILE A 89 -16.34 -0.34 15.44
C ILE A 89 -16.75 -1.29 14.33
N GLN A 90 -17.25 -0.72 13.23
CA GLN A 90 -17.59 -1.49 12.04
C GLN A 90 -16.34 -2.06 11.37
N ILE A 91 -16.39 -3.33 11.00
CA ILE A 91 -15.42 -4.01 10.14
C ILE A 91 -16.10 -4.20 8.79
N VAL A 92 -15.35 -4.05 7.71
CA VAL A 92 -15.87 -4.27 6.35
C VAL A 92 -15.22 -5.53 5.79
N THR A 93 -16.01 -6.39 5.14
CA THR A 93 -15.47 -7.52 4.39
C THR A 93 -15.24 -7.07 2.95
N VAL A 94 -14.02 -7.26 2.46
CA VAL A 94 -13.60 -6.87 1.11
C VAL A 94 -13.04 -8.08 0.37
N GLU A 95 -12.92 -7.93 -0.96
CA GLU A 95 -12.30 -8.92 -1.81
C GLU A 95 -10.84 -9.17 -1.39
N ALA A 96 -10.45 -10.44 -1.29
CA ALA A 96 -9.09 -10.80 -0.93
C ALA A 96 -8.10 -10.41 -2.04
N PRO A 97 -6.86 -10.01 -1.69
CA PRO A 97 -5.82 -9.73 -2.67
C PRO A 97 -5.37 -11.01 -3.38
N ALA A 98 -4.74 -10.84 -4.54
CA ALA A 98 -4.39 -11.95 -5.44
C ALA A 98 -3.59 -13.11 -4.78
N PRO A 99 -2.60 -12.88 -3.89
CA PRO A 99 -1.88 -13.95 -3.20
C PRO A 99 -2.79 -14.78 -2.29
N LEU A 100 -3.80 -14.16 -1.67
CA LEU A 100 -4.74 -14.83 -0.78
C LEU A 100 -5.77 -15.63 -1.57
N LYS A 101 -6.21 -15.09 -2.71
CA LYS A 101 -7.06 -15.85 -3.65
C LYS A 101 -6.37 -17.10 -4.18
N ALA A 102 -5.07 -17.03 -4.45
CA ALA A 102 -4.30 -18.18 -4.93
C ALA A 102 -4.27 -19.36 -3.94
N VAL A 103 -4.46 -19.10 -2.64
CA VAL A 103 -4.56 -20.13 -1.60
C VAL A 103 -6.00 -20.47 -1.20
N GLY A 104 -6.99 -19.96 -1.93
CA GLY A 104 -8.42 -20.26 -1.72
C GLY A 104 -9.12 -19.35 -0.71
N ILE A 105 -8.57 -18.17 -0.40
CA ILE A 105 -9.23 -17.16 0.43
C ILE A 105 -9.87 -16.12 -0.50
N ASP A 106 -11.20 -16.09 -0.56
CA ASP A 106 -11.94 -15.18 -1.46
C ASP A 106 -12.14 -13.78 -0.88
N THR A 107 -12.29 -13.67 0.44
CA THR A 107 -12.61 -12.42 1.14
C THR A 107 -11.81 -12.25 2.42
N VAL A 108 -11.50 -11.01 2.77
CA VAL A 108 -10.77 -10.64 3.99
C VAL A 108 -11.44 -9.48 4.72
N ASN A 109 -11.16 -9.37 6.01
CA ASN A 109 -11.63 -8.26 6.83
C ASN A 109 -10.70 -7.04 6.65
N ALA A 110 -11.33 -5.90 6.38
CA ALA A 110 -10.75 -4.58 6.41
C ALA A 110 -11.15 -3.86 7.69
N TYR A 111 -10.15 -3.25 8.34
CA TYR A 111 -10.27 -2.56 9.61
C TYR A 111 -9.93 -1.08 9.43
N PRO A 112 -10.43 -0.18 10.30
CA PRO A 112 -10.01 1.21 10.27
C PRO A 112 -8.50 1.34 10.47
N ILE A 113 -7.86 2.22 9.69
CA ILE A 113 -6.40 2.45 9.73
C ILE A 113 -5.91 2.77 11.14
N GLU A 114 -6.67 3.55 11.91
CA GLU A 114 -6.32 3.89 13.30
C GLU A 114 -6.25 2.67 14.22
N LEU A 115 -7.08 1.65 13.96
CA LEU A 115 -7.06 0.41 14.71
C LEU A 115 -5.88 -0.49 14.28
N LEU A 116 -5.56 -0.49 12.98
CA LEU A 116 -4.39 -1.19 12.42
C LEU A 116 -3.09 -0.60 12.96
N ARG A 117 -2.92 0.73 12.90
CA ARG A 117 -1.78 1.46 13.47
C ARG A 117 -1.56 1.12 14.94
N LYS A 118 -2.65 1.06 15.73
CA LYS A 118 -2.55 0.68 17.15
C LYS A 118 -1.98 -0.73 17.37
N ARG A 119 -2.24 -1.66 16.45
CA ARG A 119 -1.81 -3.05 16.58
C ARG A 119 -0.43 -3.30 15.98
N LEU A 120 -0.21 -2.77 14.78
CA LEU A 120 0.91 -3.11 13.90
C LEU A 120 2.02 -2.05 13.95
N GLY A 121 1.72 -0.85 14.46
CA GLY A 121 2.66 0.27 14.49
C GLY A 121 2.56 1.17 13.25
N ASP A 122 3.43 2.17 13.23
CA ASP A 122 3.76 2.99 12.06
C ASP A 122 5.09 2.49 11.47
#